data_AF-A0A348ZHW0-F1
#
_entry.id   AF-A0A348ZHW0-F1
#
_cell.length_a   1.000
_cell.length_b   1.000
_cell.length_c   1.000
_cell.angle_alpha   90.00
_cell.angle_beta   90.00
_cell.angle_gamma   90.00
#
_symmetry.space_group_name_H-M   'P 1'
#
loop_
_entity.id
_entity.type
_entity.pdbx_description
1 polymer ?
#
loop_
_entity_poly.entity_id
_entity_poly.type
_entity_poly.pdbx_seq_one_letter_code
_entity_poly.pdbx_strand_id
1 'polypeptide(L)'
;VRSEPKPKTRRKRGTSAKKTSAKDSAEDKQQEAFDLVLETFEALQAERSSDKGIWGSMIKQALKRRKPGFNETYYGFKTFSELLEEAEKAKLLKLQYDEKSGGYIVMAT
;
A
#
# COMPACT_ATOMS: atom_id res chain seq x y z
N VAL A 1 12.51 -43.25 -1.13
CA VAL A 1 11.51 -42.71 -2.08
C VAL A 1 11.41 -41.20 -1.83
N ARG A 2 12.22 -40.39 -2.55
CA ARG A 2 11.81 -39.43 -3.59
C ARG A 2 10.87 -38.30 -3.08
N SER A 3 11.40 -37.09 -2.88
CA SER A 3 11.11 -35.91 -3.73
C SER A 3 11.63 -34.59 -3.11
N GLU A 4 12.64 -34.02 -3.75
CA GLU A 4 12.82 -32.57 -3.97
C GLU A 4 12.94 -32.40 -5.51
N PRO A 5 12.79 -31.21 -6.16
CA PRO A 5 13.29 -29.90 -5.70
C PRO A 5 12.46 -28.67 -6.14
N LYS A 6 12.89 -27.46 -5.75
CA LYS A 6 13.02 -26.26 -6.64
C LYS A 6 13.55 -25.01 -5.89
N PRO A 7 14.85 -24.67 -6.04
CA PRO A 7 15.35 -23.33 -5.77
C PRO A 7 15.35 -22.52 -7.09
N LYS A 8 14.66 -21.37 -7.12
CA LYS A 8 14.75 -20.43 -8.24
C LYS A 8 15.67 -19.26 -7.86
N THR A 9 16.94 -19.42 -8.19
CA THR A 9 17.87 -18.29 -8.41
C THR A 9 17.46 -17.55 -9.68
N ARG A 10 17.48 -16.20 -9.67
CA ARG A 10 17.85 -15.41 -10.85
C ARG A 10 18.29 -13.97 -10.50
N ARG A 11 19.61 -13.79 -10.64
CA ARG A 11 20.35 -12.67 -11.27
C ARG A 11 20.61 -11.39 -10.45
N LYS A 12 21.87 -11.31 -9.99
CA LYS A 12 22.65 -10.07 -9.89
C LYS A 12 22.90 -9.45 -11.28
N ARG A 13 22.75 -8.12 -11.37
CA ARG A 13 23.35 -7.11 -12.28
C ARG A 13 22.48 -5.85 -12.10
N GLY A 14 22.88 -4.73 -11.51
CA GLY A 14 24.13 -3.99 -11.67
C GLY A 14 23.88 -2.83 -12.63
N THR A 15 23.47 -1.66 -12.11
CA THR A 15 23.66 -0.33 -12.72
C THR A 15 23.35 0.76 -11.69
N SER A 16 24.40 1.19 -10.99
CA SER A 16 24.43 2.42 -10.23
C SER A 16 24.68 3.57 -11.21
N ALA A 17 23.65 4.09 -11.90
CA ALA A 17 23.80 5.27 -12.78
C ALA A 17 22.46 5.96 -13.16
N LYS A 18 21.47 6.02 -12.25
CA LYS A 18 20.24 6.83 -12.47
C LYS A 18 19.61 7.28 -11.15
N LYS A 19 20.40 7.89 -10.27
CA LYS A 19 19.96 8.22 -8.90
C LYS A 19 19.23 9.57 -8.75
N THR A 20 19.19 10.41 -9.80
CA THR A 20 18.54 11.74 -9.72
C THR A 20 17.18 11.79 -10.41
N SER A 21 16.96 11.15 -11.56
CA SER A 21 15.67 11.16 -12.25
C SER A 21 14.71 10.02 -11.86
N ALA A 22 15.19 8.97 -11.21
CA ALA A 22 14.34 7.87 -10.74
C ALA A 22 13.72 8.13 -9.36
N LYS A 23 14.23 9.12 -8.60
CA LYS A 23 13.68 9.50 -7.29
C LYS A 23 12.40 10.31 -7.45
N ASP A 24 12.40 11.33 -8.30
CA ASP A 24 11.19 12.11 -8.63
C ASP A 24 10.05 11.20 -9.08
N SER A 25 10.31 10.30 -10.03
CA SER A 25 9.27 9.37 -10.51
C SER A 25 8.87 8.30 -9.50
N ALA A 26 9.66 8.05 -8.45
CA ALA A 26 9.29 7.14 -7.38
C ALA A 26 8.38 7.85 -6.37
N GLU A 27 8.74 9.06 -5.98
CA GLU A 27 7.96 9.89 -5.06
C GLU A 27 6.59 10.25 -5.67
N ASP A 28 6.55 10.56 -6.97
CA ASP A 28 5.31 10.82 -7.72
C ASP A 28 4.37 9.60 -7.71
N LYS A 29 4.92 8.40 -7.90
CA LYS A 29 4.16 7.15 -7.79
C LYS A 29 3.69 6.86 -6.38
N GLN A 30 4.51 7.13 -5.37
CA GLN A 30 4.10 6.96 -3.98
C GLN A 30 2.93 7.88 -3.67
N GLN A 31 2.99 9.13 -4.14
CA GLN A 31 1.89 10.08 -4.02
C GLN A 31 0.62 9.61 -4.73
N GLU A 32 0.73 9.07 -5.96
CA GLU A 32 -0.41 8.44 -6.65
C GLU A 32 -1.03 7.31 -5.81
N ALA A 33 -0.21 6.50 -5.14
CA ALA A 33 -0.70 5.41 -4.29
C ALA A 33 -1.47 5.94 -3.08
N PHE A 34 -0.98 7.02 -2.46
CA PHE A 34 -1.66 7.68 -1.35
C PHE A 34 -2.99 8.27 -1.78
N ASP A 35 -3.02 8.93 -2.93
CA ASP A 35 -4.22 9.54 -3.50
C ASP A 35 -5.32 8.49 -3.74
N LEU A 36 -4.94 7.36 -4.34
CA LEU A 36 -5.85 6.23 -4.55
C LEU A 36 -6.40 5.63 -3.25
N VAL A 37 -5.56 5.53 -2.22
CA VAL A 37 -5.98 5.04 -0.90
C VAL A 37 -6.92 6.04 -0.23
N LEU A 38 -6.62 7.34 -0.31
CA LEU A 38 -7.46 8.39 0.25
C LEU A 38 -8.81 8.46 -0.45
N GLU A 39 -8.85 8.45 -1.79
CA GLU A 39 -10.09 8.41 -2.58
C GLU A 39 -10.95 7.21 -2.19
N THR A 40 -10.32 6.04 -2.02
CA THR A 40 -11.03 4.83 -1.62
C THR A 40 -11.53 4.91 -0.18
N PHE A 41 -10.72 5.48 0.72
CA PHE A 41 -11.08 5.68 2.12
C PHE A 41 -12.27 6.62 2.25
N GLU A 42 -12.24 7.78 1.59
CA GLU A 42 -13.33 8.75 1.56
C GLU A 42 -14.60 8.13 0.96
N ALA A 43 -14.48 7.36 -0.12
CA ALA A 43 -15.62 6.66 -0.70
C ALA A 43 -16.25 5.66 0.28
N LEU A 44 -15.43 4.88 0.99
CA LEU A 44 -15.93 3.95 2.01
C LEU A 44 -16.50 4.66 3.25
N GLN A 45 -15.95 5.84 3.59
CA GLN A 45 -16.45 6.66 4.68
C GLN A 45 -17.76 7.34 4.30
N ALA A 46 -17.95 7.78 3.06
CA ALA A 46 -19.21 8.32 2.58
C ALA A 46 -20.35 7.26 2.59
N GLU A 47 -20.03 6.00 2.28
CA GLU A 47 -21.00 4.89 2.35
C GLU A 47 -21.35 4.49 3.78
N ARG A 48 -20.48 4.77 4.75
CA ARG A 48 -20.71 4.48 6.16
C ARG A 48 -20.95 5.79 6.89
N SER A 49 -22.20 6.07 7.30
CA SER A 49 -22.53 7.19 8.20
C SER A 49 -21.94 7.07 9.63
N SER A 50 -20.78 6.42 9.78
CA SER A 50 -20.04 6.23 11.02
C SER A 50 -18.60 6.65 10.79
N ASP A 51 -18.14 7.64 11.56
CA ASP A 51 -16.73 8.06 11.73
C ASP A 51 -15.80 6.98 12.31
N LYS A 52 -16.24 5.71 12.29
CA LYS A 52 -15.43 4.61 12.81
C LYS A 52 -14.36 4.27 11.80
N GLY A 53 -13.13 4.15 12.29
CA GLY A 53 -11.97 3.80 11.48
C GLY A 53 -12.21 2.59 10.57
N ILE A 54 -11.66 2.67 9.36
CA ILE A 54 -11.83 1.69 8.30
C ILE A 54 -10.61 0.78 8.28
N TRP A 55 -10.84 -0.52 8.23
CA TRP A 55 -9.75 -1.49 8.23
C TRP A 55 -8.97 -1.40 6.91
N GLY A 56 -7.64 -1.38 6.99
CA GLY A 56 -6.76 -1.30 5.84
C GLY A 56 -7.02 -2.41 4.82
N SER A 57 -7.27 -3.65 5.29
CA SER A 57 -7.66 -4.76 4.41
C SER A 57 -8.93 -4.48 3.61
N MET A 58 -9.89 -3.77 4.21
CA MET A 58 -11.13 -3.39 3.53
C MET A 58 -10.89 -2.31 2.47
N ILE A 59 -10.04 -1.32 2.77
CA ILE A 59 -9.63 -0.29 1.81
C ILE A 59 -8.95 -0.95 0.62
N LYS A 60 -7.98 -1.86 0.86
CA LYS A 60 -7.33 -2.63 -0.19
C LYS A 60 -8.34 -3.39 -1.05
N GLN A 61 -9.35 -4.02 -0.42
CA GLN A 61 -10.35 -4.79 -1.15
C GLN A 61 -11.25 -3.90 -2.02
N ALA A 62 -11.67 -2.75 -1.51
CA ALA A 62 -12.45 -1.75 -2.25
C ALA A 62 -11.62 -1.13 -3.39
N LEU A 63 -10.36 -0.82 -3.11
CA LEU A 63 -9.41 -0.27 -4.07
C LEU A 63 -9.20 -1.24 -5.24
N LYS A 64 -9.03 -2.54 -4.99
CA LYS A 64 -8.92 -3.55 -6.06
C LYS A 64 -10.22 -3.78 -6.81
N ARG A 65 -11.39 -3.52 -6.20
CA ARG A 65 -12.69 -3.55 -6.90
C ARG A 65 -12.84 -2.39 -7.87
N ARG A 66 -12.38 -1.19 -7.49
CA ARG A 66 -12.40 0.01 -8.33
C ARG A 66 -11.29 0.00 -9.39
N LYS A 67 -10.09 -0.39 -8.97
CA LYS A 67 -8.86 -0.43 -9.79
C LYS A 67 -8.22 -1.82 -9.69
N PRO A 68 -8.67 -2.80 -10.50
CA PRO A 68 -8.14 -4.16 -10.47
C PRO A 68 -6.64 -4.27 -10.81
N GLY A 69 -6.07 -3.23 -11.45
CA GLY A 69 -4.64 -3.12 -11.72
C GLY A 69 -3.79 -2.61 -10.55
N PHE A 70 -4.38 -2.29 -9.40
CA PHE A 70 -3.64 -1.78 -8.25
C PHE A 70 -2.66 -2.83 -7.70
N ASN A 71 -1.39 -2.43 -7.55
CA ASN A 71 -0.32 -3.24 -7.00
C ASN A 71 0.65 -2.36 -6.22
N GLU A 72 0.83 -2.62 -4.92
CA GLU A 72 1.67 -1.81 -4.03
C GLU A 72 3.13 -1.77 -4.48
N THR A 73 3.62 -2.89 -5.03
CA THR A 73 5.00 -3.00 -5.53
C THR A 73 5.25 -2.12 -6.74
N TYR A 74 4.21 -1.82 -7.54
CA TYR A 74 4.32 -0.88 -8.66
C TYR A 74 4.61 0.54 -8.18
N TYR A 75 4.06 0.89 -7.02
CA TYR A 75 4.23 2.19 -6.36
C TYR A 75 5.47 2.25 -5.45
N GLY A 76 6.26 1.18 -5.38
CA GLY A 76 7.50 1.14 -4.60
C GLY A 76 7.34 0.60 -3.18
N PHE A 77 6.15 0.15 -2.78
CA PHE A 77 5.90 -0.40 -1.44
C PHE A 77 5.97 -1.93 -1.45
N LYS A 78 6.56 -2.53 -0.40
CA LYS A 78 6.63 -3.99 -0.28
C LYS A 78 5.30 -4.61 0.12
N THR A 79 4.53 -3.91 0.94
CA THR A 79 3.25 -4.37 1.47
C THR A 79 2.25 -3.21 1.53
N PHE A 80 0.96 -3.54 1.63
CA PHE A 80 -0.07 -2.53 1.83
C PHE A 80 0.06 -1.82 3.18
N SER A 81 0.49 -2.55 4.20
CA SER A 81 0.83 -1.98 5.51
C SER A 81 1.89 -0.89 5.40
N GLU A 82 2.98 -1.16 4.66
CA GLU A 82 4.06 -0.18 4.44
C GLU A 82 3.55 1.07 3.71
N LEU A 83 2.67 0.91 2.72
CA LEU A 83 2.03 2.03 2.04
C LEU A 83 1.21 2.89 3.01
N LEU A 84 0.40 2.23 3.85
CA LEU A 84 -0.38 2.94 4.86
C LEU A 84 0.54 3.69 5.83
N GLU A 85 1.53 3.02 6.42
CA GLU A 85 2.47 3.63 7.37
C GLU A 85 3.15 4.87 6.79
N GLU A 86 3.53 4.86 5.52
CA GLU A 86 4.07 6.03 4.85
C GLU A 86 3.04 7.15 4.63
N ALA A 87 1.78 6.80 4.34
CA ALA A 87 0.68 7.77 4.26
C ALA A 87 0.40 8.45 5.63
N GLU A 88 0.54 7.72 6.73
CA GLU A 88 0.48 8.29 8.08
C GLU A 88 1.68 9.20 8.37
N LYS A 89 2.90 8.80 7.99
CA LYS A 89 4.08 9.67 8.13
C LYS A 89 3.95 10.95 7.32
N ALA A 90 3.29 10.90 6.16
CA ALA A 90 2.91 12.06 5.36
C ALA A 90 1.77 12.88 5.99
N LYS A 91 1.22 12.45 7.13
CA LYS A 91 0.11 13.07 7.87
C LYS A 91 -1.19 13.19 7.07
N LEU A 92 -1.38 12.32 6.08
CA LEU A 92 -2.59 12.28 5.25
C LEU A 92 -3.73 11.54 5.96
N LEU A 93 -3.39 10.57 6.83
CA LEU A 93 -4.33 9.72 7.55
C LEU A 93 -3.72 9.29 8.89
N LYS A 94 -4.54 8.77 9.80
CA LYS A 94 -4.09 8.14 11.04
C LYS A 94 -4.19 6.63 10.94
N LEU A 95 -3.21 5.93 11.52
CA LEU A 95 -3.26 4.48 11.63
C LEU A 95 -3.32 4.06 13.08
N GLN A 96 -4.12 3.04 13.32
CA GLN A 96 -4.15 2.32 14.58
C GLN A 96 -3.89 0.85 14.30
N TYR A 97 -2.82 0.33 14.89
CA TYR A 97 -2.56 -1.10 14.85
C TYR A 97 -3.58 -1.84 15.72
N ASP A 98 -4.24 -2.84 15.15
CA ASP A 98 -5.19 -3.69 15.86
C ASP A 98 -4.60 -5.10 16.03
N GLU A 99 -4.09 -5.38 17.23
CA GLU A 99 -3.49 -6.67 17.59
C GLU A 99 -4.47 -7.85 17.45
N LYS A 100 -5.78 -7.61 17.63
CA LYS A 100 -6.81 -8.64 17.46
C LYS A 100 -6.89 -9.16 16.02
N SER A 101 -6.58 -8.31 15.06
CA SER A 101 -6.77 -8.60 13.64
C SER A 101 -5.47 -8.71 12.86
N GLY A 102 -4.35 -8.37 13.50
CA GLY A 102 -3.02 -8.35 12.89
C GLY A 102 -2.94 -7.36 11.72
N GLY A 103 -3.71 -6.26 11.78
CA GLY A 103 -3.85 -5.31 10.69
C GLY A 103 -3.98 -3.87 11.19
N TYR A 104 -4.12 -2.95 10.25
CA TYR A 104 -4.26 -1.52 10.54
C TYR A 104 -5.69 -1.04 10.36
N ILE A 105 -6.11 -0.13 11.23
CA ILE A 105 -7.34 0.64 11.13
C ILE A 105 -6.95 2.05 10.72
N VAL A 106 -7.45 2.50 9.57
CA VAL A 106 -7.26 3.84 9.03
C VAL A 106 -8.35 4.76 9.56
N MET A 107 -7.95 5.92 10.07
CA MET A 107 -8.85 6.95 10.58
C MET A 107 -8.56 8.27 9.86
N ALA A 108 -9.58 9.12 9.76
CA ALA A 108 -9.37 10.50 9.36
C ALA A 108 -8.48 11.21 10.40
N THR A 109 -7.57 12.05 9.93
CA THR A 109 -6.62 12.78 10.78
C THR A 109 -7.29 13.87 11.61
#